data_AF-A0A920R2J0-F1
#
_entry.id   AF-A0A920R2J0-F1
#
_cell.length_a   1.000
_cell.length_b   1.000
_cell.length_c   1.000
_cell.angle_alpha   90.00
_cell.angle_beta   90.00
_cell.angle_gamma   90.00
#
_symmetry.space_group_name_H-M   'P 1'
#
loop_
_entity.id
_entity.type
_entity.pdbx_description
1 polymer ?
#
loop_
_entity_poly.entity_id
_entity_poly.type
_entity_poly.pdbx_seq_one_letter_code
_entity_poly.pdbx_strand_id
1 'polypeptide(L)' 'MPAIAECFTELELEPNQITHVAVALGPGGFSSVRVGISTALGLITPRRLPVAGIPTHDIEVEPFYRKSMLASLFIH' A
#
# COMPACT_ATOMS: atom_id res chain seq x y z
N MET A 1 -9.97 13.21 -2.78
CA MET A 1 -8.73 12.52 -3.18
C MET A 1 -8.99 11.82 -4.51
N PRO A 2 -8.77 12.51 -5.65
CA PRO A 2 -9.25 12.05 -6.96
C PRO A 2 -8.77 10.64 -7.34
N ALA A 3 -7.47 10.38 -7.30
CA ALA A 3 -6.90 9.08 -7.64
C ALA A 3 -7.48 7.91 -6.83
N ILE A 4 -7.74 8.11 -5.53
CA ILE A 4 -8.34 7.06 -4.69
C ILE A 4 -9.80 6.79 -5.10
N ALA A 5 -10.57 7.85 -5.41
CA ALA A 5 -11.96 7.72 -5.85
C ALA A 5 -12.06 7.07 -7.24
N GLU A 6 -11.13 7.41 -8.14
CA GLU A 6 -10.97 6.78 -9.44
C GLU A 6 -10.68 5.28 -9.29
N CYS A 7 -9.73 4.88 -8.43
CA CYS A 7 -9.47 3.46 -8.15
C CYS A 7 -10.70 2.70 -7.62
N PHE A 8 -11.50 3.31 -6.74
CA PHE A 8 -12.76 2.67 -6.28
C PHE A 8 -13.73 2.44 -7.44
N THR A 9 -13.84 3.42 -8.34
CA THR A 9 -14.70 3.32 -9.53
C THR A 9 -14.21 2.23 -10.48
N GLU A 10 -12.91 2.21 -10.77
CA GLU A 10 -12.28 1.22 -11.67
C GLU A 10 -12.40 -0.22 -11.15
N LEU A 11 -12.35 -0.40 -9.83
CA LEU A 11 -12.44 -1.71 -9.18
C LEU A 11 -13.88 -2.11 -8.83
N GLU A 12 -14.88 -1.26 -9.12
CA GLU A 12 -16.28 -1.44 -8.71
C GLU A 12 -16.42 -1.72 -7.20
N LEU A 13 -15.61 -1.01 -6.40
CA LEU A 13 -15.58 -1.13 -4.94
C LEU A 13 -16.14 0.12 -4.27
N GLU A 14 -16.90 -0.10 -3.21
CA GLU A 14 -17.34 0.94 -2.31
C GLU A 14 -16.29 1.19 -1.22
N PRO A 15 -16.11 2.45 -0.73
CA PRO A 15 -15.18 2.74 0.36
C PRO A 15 -15.45 1.94 1.64
N ASN A 16 -16.68 1.45 1.81
CA ASN A 16 -17.07 0.64 2.95
C ASN A 16 -16.54 -0.81 2.91
N GLN A 17 -16.00 -1.25 1.76
CA GLN A 17 -15.46 -2.59 1.54
C GLN A 17 -13.96 -2.68 1.86
N ILE A 18 -13.30 -1.57 2.18
CA ILE A 18 -11.92 -1.58 2.66
C ILE A 18 -11.87 -2.33 3.98
N THR A 19 -11.06 -3.39 4.04
CA THR A 19 -10.83 -4.17 5.25
C THR A 19 -9.54 -3.80 5.96
N HIS A 20 -8.52 -3.37 5.21
CA HIS A 20 -7.18 -3.06 5.69
C HIS A 20 -6.59 -1.91 4.88
N VAL A 21 -5.65 -1.17 5.48
CA VAL A 21 -4.86 -0.15 4.77
C VAL A 21 -3.37 -0.43 4.96
N ALA A 22 -2.60 -0.35 3.90
CA ALA A 22 -1.14 -0.38 3.97
C ALA A 22 -0.57 0.99 3.58
N VAL A 23 0.49 1.43 4.24
CA VAL A 23 1.15 2.72 3.94
C VAL A 23 2.66 2.59 4.01
N ALA A 24 3.36 3.17 3.03
CA ALA A 24 4.82 3.24 3.01
C ALA A 24 5.34 4.20 4.10
N LEU A 25 6.32 3.75 4.89
CA LEU A 25 6.88 4.50 6.01
C LEU A 25 8.11 5.35 5.64
N GLY A 26 8.71 5.10 4.47
CA GLY A 26 9.95 5.71 4.04
C GLY A 26 11.14 4.72 4.00
N PRO A 27 12.31 5.17 3.51
CA PRO A 27 12.63 6.56 3.14
C PRO A 27 11.83 7.07 1.94
N GLY A 28 11.70 8.38 1.84
CA GLY A 28 10.92 9.07 0.80
C GLY A 28 10.93 10.59 1.03
N GLY A 29 10.23 11.35 0.20
CA GLY A 29 10.10 12.79 0.39
C GLY A 29 9.44 13.12 1.74
N PHE A 30 10.03 14.04 2.50
CA PHE A 30 9.53 14.41 3.84
C PHE A 30 8.05 14.82 3.82
N SER A 31 7.65 15.61 2.82
CA SER A 31 6.26 16.02 2.64
C SER A 31 5.39 14.87 2.16
N SER A 32 5.85 14.07 1.18
CA SER A 32 5.04 13.01 0.58
C SER A 32 4.74 11.87 1.55
N VAL A 33 5.74 11.44 2.35
CA VAL A 33 5.56 10.40 3.37
C VAL A 33 4.49 10.81 4.38
N ARG A 34 4.54 12.05 4.88
CA ARG A 34 3.54 12.53 5.84
C ARG A 34 2.16 12.70 5.23
N VAL A 35 2.06 13.20 3.99
CA VAL A 35 0.77 13.28 3.29
C VAL A 35 0.17 11.88 3.13
N GLY A 36 0.95 10.89 2.70
CA GLY A 36 0.50 9.50 2.56
C GLY A 36 0.02 8.88 3.87
N ILE A 37 0.79 9.05 4.96
CA ILE A 37 0.39 8.57 6.29
C ILE A 37 -0.89 9.26 6.78
N SER A 38 -0.98 10.59 6.68
CA SER A 38 -2.18 11.34 7.08
C SER A 38 -3.41 10.95 6.27
N THR A 39 -3.26 10.70 4.96
CA THR A 39 -4.31 10.13 4.12
C THR A 39 -4.79 8.78 4.65
N ALA A 40 -3.86 7.85 4.93
CA ALA A 40 -4.21 6.53 5.46
C ALA A 40 -4.95 6.64 6.80
N LEU A 41 -4.48 7.51 7.70
CA LEU A 41 -5.16 7.80 8.97
C LEU A 41 -6.58 8.33 8.76
N GLY A 42 -6.79 9.23 7.79
CA GLY A 42 -8.12 9.73 7.42
C GLY A 42 -9.06 8.62 6.93
N LEU A 43 -8.54 7.65 6.17
CA LEU A 43 -9.32 6.50 5.68
C LEU A 43 -9.70 5.51 6.78
N ILE A 44 -8.79 5.22 7.72
CA ILE A 44 -9.05 4.21 8.76
C ILE A 44 -9.87 4.76 9.93
N THR A 45 -9.80 6.07 10.22
CA THR A 45 -10.41 6.68 11.42
C THR A 45 -11.90 6.35 11.60
N PRO A 46 -12.77 6.42 10.56
CA PRO A 46 -14.21 6.19 10.73
C PRO A 46 -14.57 4.77 11.20
N ARG A 47 -13.72 3.77 10.91
CA ARG A 47 -14.01 2.35 11.17
C ARG A 47 -12.94 1.64 12.00
N ARG A 48 -11.89 2.36 12.41
CA ARG A 48 -10.69 1.82 13.07
C ARG A 48 -10.12 0.61 12.34
N LEU A 49 -10.00 0.73 11.01
CA LEU A 49 -9.46 -0.35 10.20
C LEU A 49 -8.01 -0.66 10.60
N PRO A 50 -7.60 -1.94 10.57
CA PRO A 50 -6.21 -2.31 10.73
C PRO A 50 -5.33 -1.59 9.69
N VAL A 51 -4.16 -1.13 10.12
CA VAL A 51 -3.19 -0.46 9.27
C VAL A 51 -1.81 -1.12 9.40
N ALA A 52 -1.20 -1.41 8.26
CA ALA A 52 0.16 -1.92 8.16
C ALA A 52 1.10 -0.81 7.65
N GLY A 53 2.07 -0.44 8.47
CA GLY A 53 3.19 0.40 8.03
C GLY A 53 4.25 -0.47 7.39
N ILE A 54 4.58 -0.24 6.12
CA ILE A 54 5.56 -1.02 5.37
C ILE A 54 6.79 -0.13 5.11
N PRO A 55 8.00 -0.53 5.54
CA PRO A 55 9.20 0.17 5.15
C PRO A 55 9.35 0.21 3.62
N THR A 56 9.69 1.35 3.04
CA THR A 56 9.74 1.49 1.57
C THR A 56 10.75 0.52 0.96
N HIS A 57 11.86 0.23 1.64
CA HIS A 57 12.85 -0.72 1.14
C HIS A 57 12.27 -2.12 0.94
N ASP A 58 11.36 -2.59 1.81
CA ASP A 58 10.71 -3.90 1.65
C ASP A 58 9.83 -3.92 0.39
N ILE A 59 9.17 -2.80 0.08
CA ILE A 59 8.37 -2.63 -1.15
C ILE A 59 9.27 -2.69 -2.38
N GLU A 60 10.37 -1.94 -2.38
CA GLU A 60 11.33 -1.87 -3.50
C GLU A 60 12.04 -3.21 -3.76
N VAL A 61 12.20 -4.02 -2.72
CA VAL A 61 12.86 -5.33 -2.82
C VAL A 61 11.90 -6.45 -3.27
N GLU A 62 10.58 -6.30 -3.11
CA GLU A 62 9.57 -7.31 -3.48
C GLU A 62 9.76 -7.88 -4.90
N PRO A 63 9.99 -7.06 -5.95
CA PRO A 63 10.14 -7.57 -7.31
C PRO A 63 11.35 -8.51 -7.46
N PHE A 64 12.41 -8.30 -6.67
CA PHE A 64 13.62 -9.10 -6.69
C PHE A 64 13.44 -10.43 -5.96
N TYR A 65 12.70 -10.45 -4.84
CA TYR A 65 12.34 -11.70 -4.17
C TYR A 65 11.45 -12.57 -5.06
N ARG A 66 10.43 -11.99 -5.69
CA ARG A 66 9.55 -12.72 -6.61
C ARG A 66 10.31 -13.31 -7.79
N LYS A 67 11.23 -12.54 -8.39
CA LYS A 67 12.06 -13.00 -9.51
C LYS A 67 13.04 -14.10 -9.08
N SER A 68 13.64 -13.99 -7.90
CA SER A 68 14.50 -15.02 -7.32
C SER A 68 13.74 -16.33 -7.07
N MET A 69 12.53 -16.25 -6.52
CA MET A 69 11.68 -17.41 -6.25
C MET A 69 11.16 -18.09 -7.53
N LEU A 70 10.85 -17.32 -8.58
CA LEU A 70 10.51 -17.90 -9.88
C LEU A 70 11.75 -18.52 -10.54
N ALA A 71 12.91 -17.88 -10.45
CA ALA A 71 14.16 -18.42 -10.99
C ALA A 71 14.59 -19.74 -10.31
N SER A 72 14.37 -19.88 -8.99
CA SER A 72 14.66 -21.13 -8.29
C SER A 72 13.72 -22.28 -8.66
N LEU A 73 12.52 -21.98 -9.18
CA LEU A 73 11.55 -22.98 -9.66
C LEU A 73 11.92 -23.60 -11.03
N PHE A 74 12.83 -22.97 -11.79
CA PHE A 74 13.30 -23.45 -13.11
C PHE A 74 14.67 -24.15 -13.07
N ILE A 75 15.28 -24.31 -11.89
CA ILE A 75 16.60 -24.96 -11.70
C ILE A 75 16.43 -26.43 -11.23
N HIS A 76 15.21 -26.98 -11.24
CA HIS A 76 14.92 -28.41 -11.09
C HIS A 76 14.07 -28.88 -12.28
#